data_AF-A0A8H4SXJ5-F1
#
_entry.id   AF-A0A8H4SXJ5-F1
#
_cell.length_a   1.000
_cell.length_b   1.000
_cell.length_c   1.000
_cell.angle_alpha   90.00
_cell.angle_beta   90.00
_cell.angle_gamma   90.00
#
_symmetry.space_group_name_H-M   'P 1'
#
loop_
_entity.id
_entity.type
_entity.pdbx_description
1 polymer ?
#
loop_
_entity_poly.entity_id
_entity_poly.type
_entity_poly.pdbx_seq_one_letter_code
_entity_poly.pdbx_strand_id
1 'polypeptide(L)'
;MTDTFNRLHFSSSKELVTGPSIIPESELKDIEPRNLPGSVGLYLLKLSSATGFTLGRSNTIQSVVRYVNKDVGEVISREGCIVRLDKKAFSGNRDSGACVFDLEGRVDGMITAGLEPGDKAGDKAKAKDYDVTYAAPMEWLLDDIKRQGYAVMLPN
;
A
#
# COMPACT_ATOMS: atom_id res chain seq x y z
N MET A 1 24.57 -24.88 11.40
CA MET A 1 23.41 -23.99 11.55
C MET A 1 23.55 -22.96 10.44
N THR A 2 22.95 -23.23 9.28
CA THR A 2 23.08 -22.39 8.08
C THR A 2 22.07 -21.26 8.20
N ASP A 3 22.59 -20.04 8.22
CA ASP A 3 21.84 -18.80 8.31
C ASP A 3 21.11 -18.56 6.98
N THR A 4 19.84 -18.96 6.92
CA THR A 4 18.96 -18.72 5.76
C THR A 4 18.50 -17.27 5.78
N PHE A 5 19.40 -16.35 5.45
CA PHE A 5 18.99 -14.99 5.15
C PHE A 5 18.25 -14.99 3.83
N ASN A 6 16.97 -14.59 3.84
CA ASN A 6 16.28 -14.15 2.63
C ASN A 6 17.00 -12.90 2.12
N ARG A 7 17.99 -13.08 1.25
CA ARG A 7 18.57 -11.99 0.49
C ARG A 7 17.55 -11.56 -0.55
N LEU A 8 17.18 -10.29 -0.54
CA LEU A 8 16.46 -9.68 -1.66
C LEU A 8 17.34 -9.86 -2.90
N HIS A 9 16.94 -10.78 -3.78
CA HIS A 9 17.62 -11.03 -5.04
C HIS A 9 17.17 -9.99 -6.05
N PHE A 10 17.78 -8.80 -5.98
CA PHE A 10 17.66 -7.86 -7.08
C PHE A 10 18.38 -8.44 -8.29
N SER A 11 17.67 -8.50 -9.41
CA SER A 11 18.27 -8.64 -10.72
C SER A 11 19.38 -7.59 -10.90
N SER A 12 20.43 -7.89 -11.66
CA SER A 12 21.36 -6.84 -12.10
C SER A 12 20.68 -5.81 -13.01
N SER A 13 19.49 -6.13 -13.55
CA SER A 13 18.60 -5.15 -14.14
C SER A 13 18.00 -4.28 -13.03
N LYS A 14 18.03 -2.96 -13.22
CA LYS A 14 17.36 -1.98 -12.35
C LYS A 14 15.85 -1.92 -12.62
N GLU A 15 15.28 -3.04 -13.06
CA GLU A 15 13.91 -3.18 -13.51
C GLU A 15 13.16 -4.06 -12.52
N LEU A 16 11.95 -3.66 -12.17
CA LEU A 16 11.04 -4.42 -11.34
C LEU A 16 9.73 -4.57 -12.09
N VAL A 17 9.33 -5.82 -12.32
CA VAL A 17 8.04 -6.16 -12.93
C VAL A 17 7.03 -6.29 -11.82
N THR A 18 5.91 -5.57 -11.94
CA THR A 18 4.81 -5.62 -10.96
C THR A 18 3.73 -6.58 -11.42
N GLY A 19 3.24 -7.42 -10.51
CA GLY A 19 2.28 -8.47 -10.84
C GLY A 19 2.94 -9.68 -11.52
N PRO A 20 2.15 -10.71 -11.87
CA PRO A 20 0.72 -10.84 -11.61
C PRO A 20 0.39 -11.23 -10.16
N SER A 21 1.41 -11.51 -9.34
CA SER A 21 1.25 -11.91 -7.94
C SER A 21 0.75 -10.75 -7.06
N ILE A 22 -0.05 -11.08 -6.06
CA ILE A 22 -0.51 -10.15 -5.01
C ILE A 22 0.08 -10.54 -3.65
N ILE A 23 0.09 -9.59 -2.72
CA ILE A 23 0.36 -9.86 -1.31
C ILE A 23 -0.98 -10.22 -0.65
N PRO A 24 -1.14 -11.45 -0.11
CA PRO A 24 -2.38 -11.82 0.55
C PRO A 24 -2.53 -11.08 1.89
N GLU A 25 -3.76 -10.83 2.31
CA GLU A 25 -4.09 -10.10 3.54
C GLU A 25 -3.46 -10.74 4.78
N SER A 26 -3.35 -12.07 4.80
CA SER A 26 -2.67 -12.81 5.87
C SER A 26 -1.22 -12.34 6.06
N GLU A 27 -0.49 -12.04 4.98
CA GLU A 27 0.87 -11.51 5.03
C GLU A 27 0.93 -10.02 5.40
N LEU A 28 -0.16 -9.27 5.17
CA LEU A 28 -0.28 -7.89 5.64
C LEU A 28 -0.52 -7.80 7.14
N LYS A 29 -1.14 -8.82 7.73
CA LYS A 29 -1.41 -8.93 9.18
C LYS A 29 -0.27 -9.57 9.96
N ASP A 30 0.35 -10.60 9.42
CA ASP A 30 1.48 -11.31 10.02
C ASP A 30 2.81 -10.73 9.54
N ILE A 31 3.32 -9.72 10.24
CA ILE A 31 4.63 -9.14 9.90
C ILE A 31 5.67 -9.41 10.98
N GLU A 32 6.13 -10.67 11.00
CA GLU A 32 7.57 -10.90 11.23
C GLU A 32 8.35 -10.16 10.12
N PRO A 33 9.53 -9.58 10.38
CA PRO A 33 10.32 -8.78 9.42
C PRO A 33 10.74 -9.57 8.16
N ARG A 34 9.85 -9.81 7.20
CA ARG A 34 10.17 -10.63 6.02
C ARG A 34 11.10 -9.93 5.04
N ASN A 35 11.18 -8.59 5.07
CA ASN A 35 11.88 -7.84 4.03
C ASN A 35 13.26 -7.29 4.47
N LEU A 36 13.54 -7.12 5.76
CA LEU A 36 14.87 -6.81 6.32
C LEU A 36 14.93 -7.17 7.83
N PRO A 37 16.06 -7.66 8.38
CA PRO A 37 16.19 -7.97 9.81
C PRO A 37 15.92 -6.74 10.71
N GLY A 38 15.01 -6.87 11.68
CA GLY A 38 14.77 -5.87 12.73
C GLY A 38 13.69 -4.82 12.45
N SER A 39 13.04 -4.84 11.28
CA SER A 39 11.98 -3.89 10.90
C SER A 39 10.60 -4.54 10.95
N VAL A 40 9.71 -4.11 11.86
CA VAL A 40 8.28 -4.48 11.77
C VAL A 40 7.65 -3.72 10.60
N GLY A 41 6.90 -4.40 9.73
CA GLY A 41 6.23 -3.82 8.55
C GLY A 41 6.86 -4.21 7.21
N LEU A 42 6.05 -4.30 6.15
CA LEU A 42 6.52 -4.54 4.77
C LEU A 42 6.97 -3.23 4.13
N TYR A 43 8.06 -3.27 3.39
CA TYR A 43 8.44 -2.17 2.49
C TYR A 43 7.53 -2.16 1.27
N LEU A 44 6.88 -1.02 1.04
CA LEU A 44 5.94 -0.83 -0.04
C LEU A 44 6.43 0.32 -0.94
N LEU A 45 6.26 0.14 -2.23
CA LEU A 45 6.72 1.04 -3.27
C LEU A 45 5.54 1.49 -4.13
N LYS A 46 5.70 2.64 -4.74
CA LYS A 46 4.78 3.17 -5.74
C LYS A 46 5.55 3.96 -6.79
N LEU A 47 5.02 3.96 -8.02
CA LEU A 47 5.37 4.93 -9.05
C LEU A 47 4.10 5.64 -9.53
N SER A 48 4.08 6.97 -9.43
CA SER A 48 2.98 7.80 -9.94
C SER A 48 3.49 9.04 -10.66
N SER A 49 2.62 9.73 -11.40
CA SER A 49 3.00 10.97 -12.08
C SER A 49 3.14 12.17 -11.14
N ALA A 50 2.41 12.20 -10.02
CA ALA A 50 2.38 13.35 -9.13
C ALA A 50 3.55 13.36 -8.13
N THR A 51 3.85 12.22 -7.50
CA THR A 51 4.97 12.11 -6.57
C THR A 51 6.14 11.29 -7.10
N GLY A 52 6.05 10.67 -8.28
CA GLY A 52 7.13 9.85 -8.82
C GLY A 52 7.29 8.54 -8.06
N PHE A 53 8.52 8.04 -8.02
CA PHE A 53 8.86 6.86 -7.23
C PHE A 53 8.96 7.21 -5.75
N THR A 54 8.28 6.44 -4.89
CA THR A 54 8.26 6.61 -3.44
C THR A 54 8.33 5.27 -2.71
N LEU A 55 8.87 5.29 -1.50
CA LEU A 55 9.06 4.14 -0.63
C LEU A 55 8.43 4.42 0.74
N GLY A 56 7.65 3.47 1.23
CA GLY A 56 6.94 3.54 2.50
C GLY A 56 6.96 2.19 3.19
N ARG A 57 6.33 2.15 4.37
CA ARG A 57 6.23 0.95 5.17
C ARG A 57 4.78 0.70 5.57
N SER A 58 4.32 -0.53 5.48
CA SER A 58 3.02 -0.89 6.03
C SER A 58 3.01 -0.72 7.54
N ASN A 59 1.97 -0.05 8.01
CA ASN A 59 1.57 0.01 9.39
C ASN A 59 0.55 -1.12 9.56
N THR A 60 0.87 -2.11 10.39
CA THR A 60 0.07 -3.34 10.66
C THR A 60 -1.38 -3.06 11.08
N ILE A 61 -1.73 -1.81 11.38
CA ILE A 61 -3.08 -1.39 11.68
C ILE A 61 -3.85 -1.23 10.36
N GLN A 62 -4.74 -2.18 10.09
CA GLN A 62 -5.82 -2.02 9.13
C GLN A 62 -6.65 -0.79 9.54
N SER A 63 -6.61 0.29 8.76
CA SER A 63 -7.40 1.48 9.04
C SER A 63 -8.85 1.25 8.57
N VAL A 64 -9.79 1.63 9.44
CA VAL A 64 -11.17 1.13 9.45
C VAL A 64 -12.15 2.13 8.83
N VAL A 65 -13.02 1.58 7.96
CA VAL A 65 -14.40 1.94 7.56
C VAL A 65 -14.63 3.38 7.10
N ARG A 66 -14.76 3.54 5.77
CA ARG A 66 -15.44 4.70 5.18
C ARG A 66 -16.89 4.34 4.82
N TYR A 67 -17.86 4.93 5.52
CA TYR A 67 -19.27 4.92 5.13
C TYR A 67 -19.48 5.82 3.91
N VAL A 68 -19.64 5.22 2.73
CA VAL A 68 -19.93 5.98 1.52
C VAL A 68 -21.37 5.72 1.12
N ASN A 69 -22.18 6.76 1.29
CA ASN A 69 -23.49 6.97 0.67
C ASN A 69 -24.74 6.55 1.49
N LYS A 70 -25.72 7.46 1.56
CA LYS A 70 -27.04 7.23 2.16
C LYS A 70 -27.95 6.38 1.27
N ASP A 71 -27.66 6.33 -0.04
CA ASP A 71 -28.48 5.70 -1.06
C ASP A 71 -28.17 4.21 -1.25
N VAL A 72 -26.99 3.75 -0.82
CA VAL A 72 -26.48 2.38 -1.07
C VAL A 72 -26.31 1.56 0.22
N GLY A 73 -26.65 2.16 1.38
CA GLY A 73 -26.49 1.54 2.70
C GLY A 73 -25.08 1.64 3.28
N GLU A 74 -24.82 0.89 4.35
CA GLU A 74 -23.50 0.80 4.99
C GLU A 74 -22.48 0.13 4.05
N VAL A 75 -21.62 0.94 3.43
CA VAL A 75 -20.43 0.46 2.72
C VAL A 75 -19.25 0.52 3.69
N ILE A 76 -18.58 -0.62 3.90
CA ILE A 76 -17.37 -0.71 4.71
C ILE A 76 -16.18 -0.88 3.77
N SER A 77 -15.41 0.18 3.55
CA SER A 77 -14.06 0.07 3.00
C SER A 77 -13.06 -0.25 4.11
N ARG A 78 -12.17 -1.22 3.90
CA ARG A 78 -11.04 -1.47 4.79
C ARG A 78 -9.76 -1.29 4.00
N GLU A 79 -8.79 -0.60 4.60
CA GLU A 79 -7.64 -0.05 3.88
C GLU A 79 -6.35 -0.37 4.65
N GLY A 80 -5.30 -0.72 3.91
CA GLY A 80 -3.94 -0.82 4.42
C GLY A 80 -3.37 0.57 4.66
N CYS A 81 -2.67 0.74 5.77
CA CYS A 81 -2.03 2.00 6.14
C CYS A 81 -0.54 1.96 5.79
N ILE A 82 -0.05 2.97 5.09
CA ILE A 82 1.34 3.10 4.66
C ILE A 82 1.89 4.40 5.23
N VAL A 83 3.03 4.32 5.90
CA VAL A 83 3.75 5.47 6.43
C VAL A 83 5.01 5.73 5.62
N ARG A 84 5.33 6.99 5.35
CA ARG A 84 6.57 7.35 4.64
C ARG A 84 7.81 6.85 5.38
N LEU A 85 8.84 6.51 4.61
CA LEU A 85 10.18 6.17 5.14
C LEU A 85 11.23 7.25 4.92
N ASP A 86 10.97 8.20 4.03
CA ASP A 86 11.88 9.31 3.71
C ASP A 86 11.23 10.66 4.06
N LYS A 87 11.95 11.77 3.86
CA LYS A 87 11.44 13.14 3.99
C LYS A 87 10.37 13.46 2.96
N LYS A 88 10.39 12.77 1.82
CA LYS A 88 9.40 12.89 0.75
C LYS A 88 8.13 12.16 1.15
N ALA A 89 6.98 12.77 0.84
CA ALA A 89 5.69 12.15 1.05
C ALA A 89 5.56 10.79 0.32
N PHE A 90 4.91 9.80 0.92
CA PHE A 90 4.69 8.53 0.21
C PHE A 90 3.69 8.72 -0.94
N SER A 91 2.60 9.44 -0.68
CA SER A 91 1.63 9.85 -1.70
C SER A 91 1.27 11.32 -1.54
N GLY A 92 0.85 11.95 -2.64
CA GLY A 92 0.30 13.30 -2.63
C GLY A 92 -1.00 13.40 -3.42
N ASN A 93 -1.53 14.61 -3.49
CA ASN A 93 -2.69 14.90 -4.33
C ASN A 93 -2.45 14.40 -5.77
N ARG A 94 -3.44 13.67 -6.32
CA ARG A 94 -3.44 12.99 -7.64
C ARG A 94 -2.73 11.63 -7.70
N ASP A 95 -2.32 11.05 -6.57
CA ASP A 95 -1.84 9.66 -6.52
C ASP A 95 -2.96 8.61 -6.36
N SER A 96 -4.23 9.03 -6.18
CA SER A 96 -5.37 8.10 -6.13
C SER A 96 -5.40 7.21 -7.37
N GLY A 97 -5.57 5.90 -7.15
CA GLY A 97 -5.52 4.88 -8.20
C GLY A 97 -4.12 4.33 -8.51
N ALA A 98 -3.06 4.90 -7.92
CA ALA A 98 -1.71 4.36 -8.13
C ALA A 98 -1.54 2.98 -7.47
N CYS A 99 -0.81 2.10 -8.16
CA CYS A 99 -0.49 0.75 -7.69
C CYS A 99 0.58 0.81 -6.59
N VAL A 100 0.36 0.03 -5.52
CA VAL A 100 1.31 -0.21 -4.44
C VAL A 100 1.78 -1.66 -4.53
N PHE A 101 3.09 -1.88 -4.41
CA PHE A 101 3.72 -3.19 -4.55
C PHE A 101 4.93 -3.34 -3.60
N ASP A 102 5.39 -4.56 -3.34
CA ASP A 102 6.59 -4.81 -2.53
C ASP A 102 7.89 -4.88 -3.35
N LEU A 103 9.00 -5.16 -2.67
CA LEU A 103 10.33 -5.26 -3.30
C LEU A 103 10.46 -6.44 -4.29
N GLU A 104 9.52 -7.38 -4.27
CA GLU A 104 9.44 -8.52 -5.19
C GLU A 104 8.47 -8.26 -6.34
N GLY A 105 7.83 -7.08 -6.38
CA GLY A 105 6.85 -6.72 -7.41
C GLY A 105 5.46 -7.29 -7.16
N ARG A 106 5.22 -7.94 -6.01
CA ARG A 106 3.88 -8.41 -5.64
C ARG A 106 3.00 -7.21 -5.32
N VAL A 107 1.80 -7.18 -5.87
CA VAL A 107 0.88 -6.06 -5.71
C VAL A 107 0.19 -6.13 -4.35
N ASP A 108 0.34 -5.09 -3.54
CA ASP A 108 -0.36 -4.91 -2.27
C ASP A 108 -1.78 -4.40 -2.51
N GLY A 109 -1.91 -3.31 -3.26
CA GLY A 109 -3.17 -2.60 -3.36
C GLY A 109 -3.13 -1.36 -4.25
N MET A 110 -4.20 -0.58 -4.16
CA MET A 110 -4.39 0.64 -4.94
C MET A 110 -4.72 1.81 -4.02
N ILE A 111 -4.04 2.94 -4.19
CA ILE A 111 -4.24 4.11 -3.33
C ILE A 111 -5.66 4.66 -3.45
N THR A 112 -6.31 4.85 -2.32
CA THR A 112 -7.64 5.45 -2.22
C THR A 112 -7.60 6.85 -1.61
N ALA A 113 -6.72 7.08 -0.64
CA ALA A 113 -6.62 8.34 0.09
C ALA A 113 -5.24 8.49 0.75
N GLY A 114 -5.00 9.68 1.32
CA GLY A 114 -3.82 9.93 2.14
C GLY A 114 -3.86 11.32 2.77
N LEU A 115 -2.84 11.60 3.58
CA LEU A 115 -2.55 12.90 4.18
C LEU A 115 -1.07 13.20 3.90
N GLU A 116 -0.79 14.26 3.16
CA GLU A 116 0.59 14.71 2.91
C GLU A 116 1.09 15.65 4.04
N PRO A 117 2.41 15.73 4.29
CA PRO A 117 2.98 16.64 5.28
C PRO A 117 2.58 18.09 5.02
N GLY A 118 1.96 18.73 6.01
CA GLY A 118 1.52 20.12 5.88
C GLY A 118 0.17 20.30 5.19
N ASP A 119 -0.54 19.21 4.87
CA ASP A 119 -1.98 19.29 4.61
C ASP A 119 -2.67 20.01 5.77
N LYS A 120 -3.62 20.88 5.43
CA LYS A 120 -4.42 21.65 6.40
C LYS A 120 -5.36 20.71 7.15
N ALA A 121 -4.83 19.97 8.11
CA ALA A 121 -5.62 19.22 9.10
C ALA A 121 -6.30 20.22 10.06
N GLY A 122 -7.30 20.96 9.55
CA GLY A 122 -8.02 22.00 10.29
C GLY A 122 -7.13 23.12 10.83
N ASP A 123 -7.76 24.17 11.37
CA ASP A 123 -7.10 25.42 11.79
C ASP A 123 -6.10 25.31 12.97
N LYS A 124 -5.75 24.10 13.45
CA LYS A 124 -4.91 23.96 14.67
C LYS A 124 -3.89 22.84 14.71
N ALA A 125 -3.73 22.00 13.68
CA ALA A 125 -2.81 20.87 13.82
C ALA A 125 -1.41 21.19 13.28
N LYS A 126 -0.40 20.96 14.14
CA LYS A 126 1.02 20.82 13.80
C LYS A 126 1.25 19.56 12.95
N ALA A 127 0.51 19.38 11.85
CA ALA A 127 0.54 18.20 10.98
C ALA A 127 1.74 18.19 10.01
N LYS A 128 2.82 18.89 10.35
CA LYS A 128 4.00 19.02 9.48
C LYS A 128 4.76 17.71 9.33
N ASP A 129 4.52 16.74 10.21
CA ASP A 129 5.30 15.51 10.26
C ASP A 129 4.48 14.24 10.00
N TYR A 130 3.16 14.31 9.80
CA TYR A 130 2.38 13.12 9.47
C TYR A 130 2.30 12.93 7.96
N ASP A 131 2.62 11.72 7.50
CA ASP A 131 2.38 11.26 6.14
C ASP A 131 1.84 9.85 6.22
N VAL A 132 0.61 9.70 5.75
CA VAL A 132 -0.12 8.46 5.84
C VAL A 132 -0.86 8.27 4.53
N THR A 133 -0.74 7.10 3.95
CA THR A 133 -1.42 6.72 2.72
C THR A 133 -2.27 5.51 2.98
N TYR A 134 -3.48 5.52 2.41
CA TYR A 134 -4.41 4.42 2.46
C TYR A 134 -4.52 3.76 1.09
N ALA A 135 -4.41 2.43 1.09
CA ALA A 135 -4.56 1.61 -0.09
C ALA A 135 -5.62 0.52 0.16
N ALA A 136 -6.49 0.30 -0.81
CA ALA A 136 -7.39 -0.84 -0.81
C ALA A 136 -6.60 -2.10 -1.21
N PRO A 137 -6.59 -3.17 -0.39
CA PRO A 137 -5.88 -4.40 -0.71
C PRO A 137 -6.35 -5.00 -2.04
N MET A 138 -5.40 -5.42 -2.87
CA MET A 138 -5.69 -5.95 -4.21
C MET A 138 -6.45 -7.26 -4.16
N GLU A 139 -6.20 -8.10 -3.14
CA GLU A 139 -6.95 -9.33 -2.89
C GLU A 139 -8.47 -9.04 -2.83
N TRP A 140 -8.86 -8.05 -2.04
CA TRP A 140 -10.27 -7.68 -1.87
C TRP A 140 -10.85 -7.01 -3.10
N LEU A 141 -10.10 -6.12 -3.76
CA LEU A 141 -10.56 -5.49 -4.99
C LEU A 141 -10.87 -6.53 -6.07
N LEU A 142 -9.99 -7.51 -6.26
CA LEU A 142 -10.20 -8.58 -7.22
C LEU A 142 -11.37 -9.48 -6.82
N ASP A 143 -11.51 -9.81 -5.54
CA ASP A 143 -12.62 -10.63 -5.06
C ASP A 143 -13.98 -9.92 -5.18
N ASP A 144 -14.05 -8.62 -4.91
CA ASP A 144 -15.26 -7.83 -5.11
C ASP A 144 -15.65 -7.77 -6.58
N ILE A 145 -14.70 -7.54 -7.49
CA ILE A 145 -14.95 -7.55 -8.94
C ILE A 145 -15.45 -8.94 -9.39
N LYS A 146 -14.84 -10.03 -8.90
CA LYS A 146 -15.29 -11.39 -9.20
C LYS A 146 -16.69 -11.67 -8.68
N ARG A 147 -17.04 -11.18 -7.48
CA ARG A 147 -18.39 -11.32 -6.89
C ARG A 147 -19.47 -10.64 -7.73
N GLN A 148 -19.11 -9.62 -8.51
CA GLN A 148 -20.01 -8.98 -9.48
C GLN A 148 -20.11 -9.75 -10.81
N GLY A 149 -19.46 -10.91 -10.94
CA GLY A 149 -19.54 -11.79 -12.12
C GLY A 149 -18.48 -11.53 -13.19
N TYR A 150 -17.50 -10.68 -12.93
CA TYR A 150 -16.42 -10.40 -13.88
C TYR A 150 -15.24 -11.38 -13.71
N ALA A 151 -14.71 -11.87 -14.83
CA ALA A 151 -13.42 -12.55 -14.85
C ALA A 151 -12.30 -11.50 -14.86
N VAL A 152 -11.57 -11.36 -13.75
CA VAL A 152 -10.50 -10.38 -13.58
C VAL A 152 -9.23 -11.03 -13.05
N MET A 153 -8.09 -10.62 -13.61
CA MET A 153 -6.74 -10.95 -13.13
C MET A 153 -5.82 -9.75 -13.36
N LEU A 154 -4.72 -9.68 -12.61
CA LEU A 154 -3.65 -8.72 -12.90
C LEU A 154 -2.94 -9.10 -14.22
N PRO A 155 -2.40 -8.10 -14.95
CA PRO A 155 -1.59 -8.36 -16.13
C PRO A 155 -0.31 -9.13 -15.78
N ASN A 156 0.17 -9.92 -16.75
CA ASN A 156 1.45 -10.62 -16.69
C ASN A 156 2.61 -9.72 -17.16
#